data_AF-T1F1I1-F1
#
_entry.id   AF-T1F1I1-F1
#
_cell.length_a   1.000
_cell.length_b   1.000
_cell.length_c   1.000
_cell.angle_alpha   90.00
_cell.angle_beta   90.00
_cell.angle_gamma   90.00
#
_symmetry.space_group_name_H-M   'P 1'
#
loop_
_entity.id
_entity.type
_entity.pdbx_description
1 polymer ?
#
loop_
_entity_poly.entity_id
_entity_poly.type
_entity_poly.pdbx_seq_one_letter_code
_entity_poly.pdbx_strand_id
1 'polypeptide(L)'
;MDLDFLKEENWPRMDNTAVKQLEARDEKKFLKIERLKTDLESAKKHTQEDLDQKNPTKLVPLLVGLSDAAIRNPVLLATKKLIDFDKFKFVYVSPDLTEAERQLYYKLRQERNRLNAELGADLSFRYGIRGNQVQKFRKLC
;
A
#
# COMPACT_ATOMS: atom_id res chain seq x y z
N MET A 1 10.18 -70.35 -17.44
CA MET A 1 10.11 -68.88 -17.39
C MET A 1 10.21 -68.53 -15.92
N ASP A 2 11.42 -68.17 -15.51
CA ASP A 2 11.80 -67.98 -14.11
C ASP A 2 11.36 -66.58 -13.64
N LEU A 3 10.73 -66.52 -12.47
CA LEU A 3 10.14 -65.33 -11.84
C LEU A 3 11.06 -64.78 -10.74
N ASP A 4 12.35 -64.61 -11.03
CA ASP A 4 13.33 -64.07 -10.08
C ASP A 4 13.57 -62.56 -10.28
N PHE A 5 12.53 -61.75 -10.08
CA PHE A 5 12.67 -60.29 -10.11
C PHE A 5 11.92 -59.60 -8.96
N LEU A 6 12.18 -60.04 -7.74
CA LEU A 6 11.96 -59.22 -6.54
C LEU A 6 13.33 -58.71 -6.08
N LYS A 7 13.80 -57.62 -6.71
CA LYS A 7 14.89 -56.83 -6.14
C LYS A 7 14.33 -56.11 -4.91
N GLU A 8 14.85 -56.49 -3.75
CA GLU A 8 14.71 -55.76 -2.49
C GLU A 8 15.08 -54.28 -2.71
N GLU A 9 14.08 -53.41 -2.67
CA GLU A 9 14.28 -51.97 -2.52
C GLU A 9 14.86 -51.71 -1.14
N ASN A 10 16.18 -51.54 -1.09
CA ASN A 10 16.93 -51.16 0.09
C ASN A 10 16.73 -49.66 0.37
N TRP A 11 15.55 -49.30 0.91
CA TRP A 11 15.30 -47.97 1.44
C TRP A 11 16.10 -47.78 2.74
N PRO A 12 16.85 -46.68 2.91
CA PRO A 12 17.56 -46.41 4.15
C PRO A 12 16.54 -46.31 5.30
N ARG A 13 16.61 -47.25 6.25
CA ARG A 13 15.85 -47.18 7.50
C ARG A 13 16.29 -45.93 8.25
N MET A 14 15.45 -44.90 8.28
CA MET A 14 15.71 -43.72 9.09
C MET A 14 15.66 -44.11 10.58
N ASP A 15 16.73 -43.77 11.31
CA ASP A 15 16.79 -44.00 12.75
C ASP A 15 15.65 -43.28 13.47
N ASN A 16 14.97 -44.00 14.37
CA ASN A 16 13.80 -43.52 15.14
C ASN A 16 14.03 -42.18 15.88
N THR A 17 15.28 -41.81 16.11
CA THR A 17 15.68 -40.56 16.76
C THR A 17 15.52 -39.35 15.83
N ALA A 18 15.79 -39.51 14.53
CA ALA A 18 15.65 -38.44 13.54
C ALA A 18 14.18 -38.09 13.27
N VAL A 19 13.30 -39.11 13.28
CA VAL A 19 11.85 -38.95 13.13
C VAL A 19 11.26 -38.14 14.29
N LYS A 20 11.63 -38.47 15.53
CA LYS A 20 11.17 -37.71 16.72
C LYS A 20 11.63 -36.25 16.73
N GLN A 21 12.81 -35.95 16.21
CA GLN A 21 13.30 -34.57 16.11
C GLN A 21 12.57 -33.75 15.04
N LEU A 22 12.17 -34.40 13.94
CA LEU A 22 11.33 -33.80 12.90
C LEU A 22 9.94 -33.47 13.42
N GLU A 23 9.29 -34.42 14.11
CA GLU A 23 7.98 -34.24 14.74
C GLU A 23 8.00 -33.08 15.75
N ALA A 24 9.00 -33.02 16.63
CA ALA A 24 9.15 -31.94 17.60
C ALA A 24 9.43 -30.57 16.96
N ARG A 25 10.07 -30.54 15.77
CA ARG A 25 10.27 -29.31 15.00
C ARG A 25 8.98 -28.83 14.36
N ASP A 26 8.18 -29.74 13.84
CA ASP A 26 6.94 -29.41 13.15
C ASP A 26 5.83 -29.00 14.13
N GLU A 27 5.75 -29.60 15.32
CA GLU A 27 4.90 -29.12 16.42
C GLU A 27 5.23 -27.67 16.82
N LYS A 28 6.53 -27.34 16.97
CA LYS A 28 6.96 -25.97 17.30
C LYS A 28 6.60 -24.96 16.21
N LYS A 29 6.68 -25.34 14.93
CA LYS A 29 6.25 -24.49 13.82
C LYS A 29 4.73 -24.29 13.84
N PHE A 30 3.97 -25.33 14.13
CA PHE A 30 2.51 -25.27 14.18
C PHE A 30 2.02 -24.34 15.30
N LEU A 31 2.59 -24.46 16.51
CA LEU A 31 2.34 -23.55 17.64
C LEU A 31 2.65 -22.09 17.30
N LYS A 32 3.69 -21.84 16.52
CA LYS A 32 4.05 -20.47 16.07
C LYS A 32 3.01 -19.91 15.09
N ILE A 33 2.49 -20.75 14.19
CA ILE A 33 1.45 -20.37 13.23
C ILE A 33 0.13 -20.05 13.95
N GLU A 34 -0.27 -20.85 14.93
CA GLU A 34 -1.49 -20.58 15.70
C GLU A 34 -1.41 -19.27 16.49
N ARG A 35 -0.28 -19.00 17.14
CA ARG A 35 -0.07 -17.70 17.84
C ARG A 35 -0.19 -16.51 16.89
N LEU A 36 0.46 -16.59 15.72
CA LEU A 36 0.37 -15.54 14.70
C LEU A 36 -1.04 -15.33 14.15
N LYS A 37 -1.84 -16.40 14.04
CA LYS A 37 -3.27 -16.28 13.66
C LYS A 37 -4.08 -15.55 14.73
N THR A 38 -3.86 -15.88 16.00
CA THR A 38 -4.57 -15.23 17.12
C THR A 38 -4.21 -13.75 17.23
N ASP A 39 -2.93 -13.40 17.05
CA ASP A 39 -2.47 -12.00 17.07
C ASP A 39 -3.03 -11.19 15.89
N LEU A 40 -3.21 -11.82 14.73
CA LEU A 40 -3.83 -11.18 13.56
C LEU A 40 -5.33 -10.93 13.75
N GLU A 41 -6.05 -11.88 14.34
CA GLU A 41 -7.48 -11.74 14.62
C GLU A 41 -7.76 -10.74 15.75
N SER A 42 -6.89 -10.63 16.76
CA SER A 42 -7.00 -9.59 17.80
C SER A 42 -6.72 -8.20 17.26
N ALA A 43 -5.73 -8.04 16.37
CA ALA A 43 -5.46 -6.76 15.69
C ALA A 43 -6.63 -6.31 14.79
N LYS A 44 -7.29 -7.25 14.10
CA LYS A 44 -8.49 -6.96 13.30
C LYS A 44 -9.65 -6.46 14.15
N LYS A 45 -9.91 -7.10 15.30
CA LYS A 45 -11.01 -6.69 16.21
C LYS A 45 -10.84 -5.28 16.74
N HIS A 46 -9.62 -4.90 17.14
CA HIS A 46 -9.37 -3.54 17.62
C HIS A 46 -9.57 -2.46 16.54
N THR A 47 -9.38 -2.80 15.27
CA THR A 47 -9.56 -1.85 14.17
C THR A 47 -11.05 -1.69 13.80
N GLN A 48 -11.87 -2.71 14.07
CA GLN A 48 -13.30 -2.72 13.75
C GLN A 48 -14.14 -1.94 14.78
N GLU A 49 -13.83 -2.09 16.08
CA GLU A 49 -14.61 -1.46 17.17
C GLU A 49 -14.51 0.08 17.17
N ASP A 50 -13.43 0.66 16.65
CA ASP A 50 -13.27 2.12 16.51
C ASP A 50 -14.06 2.73 15.34
N LEU A 51 -14.54 1.92 14.40
CA LEU A 51 -15.31 2.38 13.22
C LEU A 51 -16.81 2.46 13.48
N ASP A 52 -17.34 1.73 14.47
CA ASP A 52 -18.79 1.58 14.66
C ASP A 52 -19.44 2.70 15.51
N GLN A 53 -18.65 3.63 16.09
CA GLN A 53 -19.18 4.63 17.05
C GLN A 53 -19.29 6.09 16.56
N LYS A 54 -19.00 6.42 15.29
CA LYS A 54 -19.05 7.82 14.83
C LYS A 54 -19.88 8.00 13.57
N ASN A 55 -21.04 8.63 13.72
CA ASN A 55 -21.91 9.26 12.71
C ASN A 55 -21.74 8.77 11.25
N PRO A 56 -22.74 8.07 10.66
CA PRO A 56 -22.63 7.49 9.31
C PRO A 56 -22.45 8.54 8.18
N THR A 57 -22.55 9.83 8.49
CA THR A 57 -22.39 10.92 7.51
C THR A 57 -20.94 11.24 7.16
N LYS A 58 -19.95 10.84 7.98
CA LYS A 58 -18.54 11.15 7.73
C LYS A 58 -17.71 9.87 7.73
N LEU A 59 -17.36 9.41 6.53
CA LEU A 59 -16.43 8.30 6.36
C LEU A 59 -15.07 8.69 6.94
N VAL A 60 -14.52 7.83 7.80
CA VAL A 60 -13.17 7.99 8.35
C VAL A 60 -12.16 7.74 7.22
N PRO A 61 -11.17 8.63 7.01
CA PRO A 61 -10.12 8.39 6.03
C PRO A 61 -9.33 7.12 6.36
N LEU A 62 -9.17 6.24 5.36
CA LEU A 62 -8.30 5.08 5.49
C LEU A 62 -6.83 5.50 5.31
N LEU A 63 -6.00 5.26 6.32
CA LEU A 63 -4.57 5.51 6.26
C LEU A 63 -3.83 4.24 5.85
N VAL A 64 -3.01 4.32 4.80
CA VAL A 64 -2.20 3.20 4.30
C VAL A 64 -0.73 3.61 4.36
N GLY A 65 0.03 2.94 5.22
CA GLY A 65 1.48 3.16 5.35
C GLY A 65 2.25 2.46 4.24
N LEU A 66 2.76 3.23 3.27
CA LEU A 66 3.69 2.74 2.25
C LEU A 66 5.10 3.29 2.56
N SER A 67 5.95 2.43 3.14
CA SER A 67 7.28 2.83 3.62
C SER A 67 8.25 3.20 2.50
N ASP A 68 8.18 2.50 1.36
CA ASP A 68 9.10 2.71 0.24
C ASP A 68 8.52 3.71 -0.77
N ALA A 69 9.28 4.78 -1.05
CA ALA A 69 8.94 5.76 -2.07
C ALA A 69 8.85 5.14 -3.48
N ALA A 70 9.65 4.11 -3.77
CA ALA A 70 9.64 3.39 -5.04
C ALA A 70 8.33 2.62 -5.26
N ILE A 71 7.62 2.26 -4.18
CA ILE A 71 6.30 1.62 -4.24
C ILE A 71 5.18 2.66 -4.15
N ARG A 72 5.31 3.62 -3.23
CA ARG A 72 4.33 4.67 -2.97
C ARG A 72 4.04 5.50 -4.22
N ASN A 73 5.07 5.92 -4.95
CA ASN A 73 4.89 6.83 -6.09
C ASN A 73 4.15 6.16 -7.27
N PRO A 74 4.50 4.94 -7.71
CA PRO A 74 3.70 4.20 -8.68
C PRO A 74 2.26 3.97 -8.25
N VAL A 75 2.03 3.63 -6.96
CA VAL A 75 0.67 3.47 -6.44
C VAL A 75 -0.11 4.77 -6.61
N LEU A 76 0.39 5.90 -6.12
CA LEU A 76 -0.28 7.20 -6.26
C LEU A 76 -0.57 7.57 -7.73
N LEU A 77 0.37 7.26 -8.64
CA LEU A 77 0.17 7.47 -10.08
C LEU A 77 -0.93 6.57 -10.65
N ALA A 78 -0.96 5.29 -10.26
CA ALA A 78 -2.01 4.37 -10.67
C ALA A 78 -3.38 4.80 -10.13
N THR A 79 -3.46 5.20 -8.86
CA THR A 79 -4.71 5.66 -8.25
C THR A 79 -5.26 6.91 -8.92
N LYS A 80 -4.38 7.81 -9.38
CA LYS A 80 -4.80 8.99 -10.14
C LYS A 80 -5.50 8.63 -11.45
N LYS A 81 -5.10 7.53 -12.10
CA LYS A 81 -5.78 7.01 -13.31
C LYS A 81 -7.13 6.37 -12.99
N LEU A 82 -7.33 5.89 -11.77
CA LEU A 82 -8.62 5.30 -11.36
C LEU A 82 -9.74 6.35 -11.27
N ILE A 83 -9.40 7.62 -11.02
CA ILE A 83 -10.37 8.72 -10.93
C ILE A 83 -11.16 8.90 -12.25
N ASP A 84 -10.60 8.48 -13.38
CA ASP A 84 -11.25 8.56 -14.69
C ASP A 84 -12.42 7.56 -14.83
N PHE A 85 -12.55 6.60 -13.92
CA PHE A 85 -13.66 5.65 -13.89
C PHE A 85 -14.76 6.12 -12.94
N ASP A 86 -16.02 6.10 -13.38
CA ASP A 86 -17.16 6.64 -12.62
C ASP A 86 -17.29 6.07 -11.20
N LYS A 87 -16.94 4.80 -11.01
CA LYS A 87 -16.98 4.12 -9.70
C LYS A 87 -16.01 4.71 -8.67
N PHE A 88 -14.95 5.37 -9.12
CA PHE A 88 -13.87 5.88 -8.26
C PHE A 88 -13.77 7.40 -8.27
N LYS A 89 -14.68 8.10 -8.96
CA LYS A 89 -14.69 9.57 -9.06
C LYS A 89 -14.74 10.29 -7.70
N PHE A 90 -15.34 9.64 -6.70
CA PHE A 90 -15.48 10.16 -5.34
C PHE A 90 -14.39 9.68 -4.38
N VAL A 91 -13.46 8.83 -4.84
CA VAL A 91 -12.36 8.33 -4.02
C VAL A 91 -11.17 9.27 -4.16
N TYR A 92 -10.79 9.89 -3.04
CA TYR A 92 -9.64 10.78 -2.99
C TYR A 92 -8.47 10.08 -2.31
N VAL A 93 -7.36 9.93 -3.04
CA VAL A 93 -6.12 9.38 -2.50
C VAL A 93 -5.04 10.44 -2.58
N SER A 94 -4.39 10.71 -1.47
CA SER A 94 -3.30 11.68 -1.37
C SER A 94 -2.21 11.16 -0.45
N PRO A 95 -0.95 11.55 -0.70
CA PRO A 95 0.11 11.33 0.25
C PRO A 95 -0.22 12.08 1.55
N ASP A 96 0.08 11.45 2.68
CA ASP A 96 0.11 12.18 3.93
C ASP A 96 1.34 13.09 3.94
N LEU A 97 1.10 14.39 4.03
CA LEU A 97 2.14 15.42 4.00
C LEU A 97 2.31 15.96 5.42
N THR A 98 3.55 16.27 5.78
CA THR A 98 3.83 16.98 7.04
C THR A 98 3.21 18.37 7.02
N GLU A 99 3.01 18.96 8.19
CA GLU A 99 2.41 20.29 8.29
C GLU A 99 3.24 21.37 7.58
N ALA A 100 4.57 21.29 7.68
CA ALA A 100 5.48 22.19 6.97
C ALA A 100 5.32 22.09 5.44
N GLU A 101 5.22 20.88 4.91
CA GLU A 101 5.00 20.65 3.47
C GLU A 101 3.62 21.17 3.02
N ARG A 102 2.57 20.96 3.84
CA ARG A 102 1.24 21.51 3.56
C ARG A 102 1.25 23.04 3.49
N GLN A 103 1.92 23.69 4.44
CA GLN A 103 2.06 25.15 4.46
C GLN A 103 2.85 25.67 3.26
N LEU A 104 3.95 25.01 2.90
CA LEU A 104 4.73 25.35 1.70
C LEU A 104 3.88 25.21 0.43
N TYR A 105 3.17 24.10 0.28
CA TYR A 105 2.31 23.86 -0.87
C TYR A 105 1.18 24.90 -0.95
N TYR A 106 0.62 25.30 0.18
CA TYR A 106 -0.38 26.37 0.23
C TYR A 106 0.17 27.71 -0.29
N LYS A 107 1.38 28.10 0.15
CA LYS A 107 2.06 29.31 -0.33
C LYS A 107 2.32 29.26 -1.83
N LEU A 108 2.86 28.15 -2.34
CA LEU A 108 3.10 27.95 -3.79
C LEU A 108 1.79 27.99 -4.59
N ARG A 109 0.70 27.47 -4.02
CA ARG A 109 -0.64 27.51 -4.66
C ARG A 109 -1.18 28.93 -4.75
N GLN A 110 -1.01 29.73 -3.70
CA GLN A 110 -1.39 31.15 -3.71
C GLN A 110 -0.59 31.93 -4.75
N GLU A 111 0.73 31.76 -4.77
CA GLU A 111 1.62 32.41 -5.73
C GLU A 111 1.27 32.04 -7.17
N ARG A 112 1.10 30.74 -7.46
CA ARG A 112 0.63 30.26 -8.77
C ARG A 112 -0.69 30.90 -9.18
N ASN A 113 -1.66 30.97 -8.26
CA ASN A 113 -2.96 31.58 -8.56
C ASN A 113 -2.83 33.08 -8.85
N ARG A 114 -1.99 33.79 -8.10
CA ARG A 114 -1.70 35.21 -8.33
C ARG A 114 -1.09 35.42 -9.72
N LEU A 115 -0.04 34.68 -10.06
CA LEU A 115 0.64 34.76 -11.35
C LEU A 115 -0.29 34.39 -12.53
N ASN A 116 -1.15 33.39 -12.37
CA ASN A 116 -2.14 33.03 -13.39
C ASN A 116 -3.24 34.10 -13.55
N ALA A 117 -3.60 34.81 -12.47
CA ALA A 117 -4.54 35.93 -12.55
C ALA A 117 -3.90 37.14 -13.25
N GLU A 118 -2.63 37.44 -12.95
CA GLU A 118 -1.84 38.51 -13.59
C GLU A 118 -1.62 38.25 -15.09
N LEU A 119 -1.43 36.98 -15.50
CA LEU A 119 -1.23 36.60 -16.89
C LEU A 119 -2.50 36.83 -17.76
N GLY A 120 -3.68 36.94 -17.14
CA GLY A 120 -4.94 37.20 -17.84
C GLY A 120 -5.34 36.06 -18.80
N ALA A 121 -6.02 36.42 -19.90
CA ALA A 121 -6.53 35.47 -20.89
C ALA A 121 -5.48 35.00 -21.91
N ASP A 122 -4.18 35.28 -21.70
CA ASP A 122 -3.13 34.86 -22.62
C ASP A 122 -2.95 33.33 -22.55
N LEU A 123 -3.61 32.62 -23.49
CA LEU A 123 -3.76 31.16 -23.49
C LEU A 123 -2.46 30.40 -23.78
N SER A 124 -1.39 31.12 -24.14
CA SER A 124 -0.12 30.55 -24.59
C SER A 124 0.65 29.88 -23.45
N PHE A 125 0.50 30.38 -22.22
CA PHE A 125 1.25 29.90 -21.06
C PHE A 125 0.37 29.77 -19.82
N ARG A 126 0.83 28.95 -18.87
CA ARG A 126 0.24 28.81 -17.53
C ARG A 126 1.33 28.57 -16.50
N TYR A 127 1.15 29.09 -15.30
CA TYR A 127 1.99 28.74 -14.16
C TYR A 127 1.48 27.46 -13.50
N GLY A 128 2.40 26.56 -13.17
CA GLY A 128 2.15 25.31 -12.44
C GLY A 128 3.20 25.11 -11.35
N ILE A 129 2.91 24.23 -10.39
CA ILE A 129 3.85 23.87 -9.33
C ILE A 129 4.60 22.62 -9.78
N ARG A 130 5.93 22.66 -9.74
CA ARG A 130 6.79 21.50 -10.01
C ARG A 130 7.88 21.43 -8.96
N GLY A 131 7.86 20.36 -8.17
CA GLY A 131 8.69 20.29 -6.96
C GLY A 131 8.31 21.44 -6.01
N ASN A 132 9.31 22.21 -5.58
CA ASN A 132 9.16 23.27 -4.59
C ASN A 132 9.10 24.68 -5.20
N GLN A 133 8.76 24.80 -6.48
CA GLN A 133 8.77 26.08 -7.20
C GLN A 133 7.58 26.21 -8.15
N VAL A 134 7.17 27.46 -8.38
CA VAL A 134 6.20 27.82 -9.42
C VAL A 134 6.96 28.07 -10.72
N GLN A 135 6.60 27.34 -11.77
CA GLN A 135 7.25 27.43 -13.09
C GLN A 135 6.22 27.78 -14.17
N LYS A 136 6.67 28.51 -15.19
CA LYS A 136 5.87 28.85 -16.38
C LYS A 136 5.96 27.72 -17.40
N PHE A 137 4.80 27.25 -17.86
CA PHE A 137 4.68 26.20 -18.86
C PHE A 137 3.98 26.74 -20.10
N ARG A 138 4.42 26.31 -21.28
CA ARG A 138 3.66 26.54 -22.51
C ARG A 138 2.48 25.57 -22.55
N LYS A 139 1.30 26.07 -22.90
CA LYS A 139 0.14 25.21 -23.12
C LYS A 139 0.38 24.47 -24.44
N LEU A 140 0.53 23.15 -24.39
CA LEU A 140 0.48 22.31 -25.59
C LEU A 140 -0.99 22.24 -25.99
N CYS A 141 -1.34 22.91 -27.08
CA CYS A 141 -2.62 22.76 -27.75
C CYS A 141 -2.69 21.40 -28.44
#